data_AF-A0A2S5F9G9-F1
#
_entry.id   AF-A0A2S5F9G9-F1
#
_cell.length_a   1.000
_cell.length_b   1.000
_cell.length_c   1.000
_cell.angle_alpha   90.00
_cell.angle_beta   90.00
_cell.angle_gamma   90.00
#
_symmetry.space_group_name_H-M   'P 1'
#
loop_
_entity.id
_entity.type
_entity.pdbx_description
1 polymer ?
#
loop_
_entity_poly.entity_id
_entity_poly.type
_entity_poly.pdbx_seq_one_letter_code
_entity_poly.pdbx_strand_id
1 'polypeptide(L)'
;MTIGLVGRKVGMTRIFTEDGVSIPVTVIEVEANRVTQVKSVETDGYNAIQVTTGSKKASRVTKPEAGHFAKAGVEAGRGLWEFRLNNGETFTVGSELKVDLLADVKLVDVTGTSKGKGFAGTVKRWNFRTQDMTHGNSLSHRVPGSIGQNQTPGRVFKGKKMAGHMGAERVTTQNLELVRVDAERNLLLIKGAVPGATNGNVIVKPAVKA
;
A
#
# COMPACT_ATOMS: atom_id res chain seq x y z
N MET A 1 4.08 -7.91 -17.95
CA MET A 1 3.65 -8.10 -16.56
C MET A 1 2.43 -7.24 -16.41
N THR A 2 1.28 -7.83 -16.12
CA THR A 2 0.03 -7.09 -16.01
C THR A 2 0.17 -5.91 -15.03
N ILE A 3 -0.35 -4.76 -15.42
CA ILE A 3 -0.18 -3.49 -14.68
C ILE A 3 -0.90 -3.55 -13.33
N GLY A 4 -0.43 -2.76 -12.37
CA GLY A 4 -1.14 -2.58 -11.11
C GLY A 4 -2.37 -1.69 -11.22
N LEU A 5 -3.26 -1.82 -10.24
CA LEU A 5 -4.42 -0.95 -10.09
C LEU A 5 -4.38 -0.25 -8.74
N VAL A 6 -4.91 0.97 -8.68
CA VAL A 6 -5.14 1.70 -7.44
C VAL A 6 -6.58 1.48 -7.00
N GLY A 7 -6.75 1.03 -5.76
CA GLY A 7 -8.04 0.82 -5.13
C GLY A 7 -8.18 1.53 -3.79
N ARG A 8 -9.34 1.34 -3.17
CA ARG A 8 -9.68 1.80 -1.82
C ARG A 8 -10.03 0.59 -0.96
N LYS A 9 -9.42 0.49 0.21
CA LYS A 9 -9.75 -0.57 1.18
C LYS A 9 -11.14 -0.33 1.77
N VAL A 10 -12.14 -1.13 1.41
CA VAL A 10 -13.53 -1.00 1.92
C VAL A 10 -13.64 -1.60 3.33
N GLY A 11 -13.00 -2.74 3.57
CA GLY A 11 -13.10 -3.43 4.85
C GLY A 11 -12.67 -4.88 4.77
N MET A 12 -13.10 -5.67 5.75
CA MET A 12 -12.87 -7.11 5.79
C MET A 12 -14.20 -7.83 5.99
N THR A 13 -14.32 -9.00 5.37
CA THR A 13 -15.43 -9.93 5.55
C THR A 13 -14.90 -11.37 5.47
N ARG A 14 -15.79 -12.35 5.41
CA ARG A 14 -15.48 -13.77 5.21
C ARG A 14 -16.32 -14.34 4.08
N ILE A 15 -15.76 -15.28 3.33
CA ILE A 15 -16.48 -16.10 2.34
C ILE A 15 -16.50 -17.54 2.85
N PHE A 16 -17.67 -18.15 2.86
CA PHE A 16 -17.80 -19.58 3.09
C PHE A 16 -17.69 -20.31 1.75
N THR A 17 -16.83 -21.32 1.72
CA THR A 17 -16.73 -22.26 0.60
C THR A 17 -17.73 -23.40 0.77
N GLU A 18 -17.98 -24.13 -0.31
CA GLU A 18 -18.85 -25.30 -0.32
C GLU A 18 -18.34 -26.40 0.64
N ASP A 19 -17.02 -26.48 0.82
CA ASP A 19 -16.36 -27.42 1.76
C ASP A 19 -16.45 -26.97 3.24
N GLY A 20 -17.22 -25.93 3.55
CA GLY A 20 -17.39 -25.42 4.92
C GLY A 20 -16.21 -24.60 5.44
N VAL A 21 -15.21 -24.27 4.60
CA VAL A 21 -14.07 -23.44 5.00
C VAL A 21 -14.44 -21.96 4.97
N SER A 22 -14.05 -21.22 6.01
CA SER A 22 -14.21 -19.78 6.11
C SER A 22 -12.93 -19.03 5.72
N ILE A 23 -12.98 -18.32 4.59
CA ILE A 23 -11.85 -17.56 4.07
C ILE A 23 -11.98 -16.09 4.50
N PRO A 24 -11.06 -15.55 5.34
CA PRO A 24 -11.05 -14.12 5.65
C PRO A 24 -10.57 -13.35 4.43
N VAL A 25 -11.34 -12.34 4.00
CA VAL A 25 -11.02 -11.54 2.82
C VAL A 25 -11.04 -10.05 3.15
N THR A 26 -10.10 -9.32 2.58
CA THR A 26 -10.17 -7.87 2.47
C THR A 26 -10.90 -7.51 1.18
N VAL A 27 -11.89 -6.64 1.28
CA VAL A 27 -12.60 -6.07 0.13
C VAL A 27 -11.90 -4.78 -0.29
N ILE A 28 -11.48 -4.72 -1.54
CA ILE A 28 -10.87 -3.55 -2.17
C ILE A 28 -11.77 -3.11 -3.32
N GLU A 29 -12.22 -1.87 -3.28
CA GLU A 29 -12.95 -1.24 -4.38
C GLU A 29 -11.93 -0.64 -5.37
N VAL A 30 -12.04 -1.03 -6.63
CA VAL A 30 -11.16 -0.61 -7.72
C VAL A 30 -12.00 0.04 -8.81
N GLU A 31 -12.32 1.31 -8.61
CA GLU A 31 -12.89 2.15 -9.66
C GLU A 31 -11.95 2.21 -10.88
N ALA A 32 -12.49 2.62 -12.03
CA ALA A 32 -11.71 2.75 -13.26
C ALA A 32 -10.48 3.65 -13.05
N ASN A 33 -9.31 3.11 -13.31
CA ASN A 33 -8.03 3.80 -13.23
C ASN A 33 -7.77 4.46 -14.59
N ARG A 34 -7.92 5.78 -14.66
CA ARG A 34 -7.79 6.58 -15.88
C ARG A 34 -6.34 6.99 -16.12
N VAL A 35 -5.80 6.71 -17.30
CA VAL A 35 -4.42 7.07 -17.66
C VAL A 35 -4.31 8.57 -17.91
N THR A 36 -3.53 9.26 -17.08
CA THR A 36 -3.30 10.72 -17.17
C THR A 36 -2.05 11.07 -17.98
N GLN A 37 -1.05 10.20 -18.00
CA GLN A 37 0.17 10.43 -18.75
C GLN A 37 0.82 9.10 -19.12
N VAL A 38 1.38 9.03 -20.32
CA VAL A 38 2.25 7.94 -20.76
C VAL A 38 3.66 8.52 -20.83
N LYS A 39 4.61 7.88 -20.14
CA LYS A 39 6.01 8.28 -20.06
C LYS A 39 6.86 7.33 -20.90
N SER A 40 7.79 7.89 -21.66
CA SER A 40 8.72 7.13 -22.51
C SER A 40 10.17 7.38 -22.12
N VAL A 41 11.07 6.53 -22.60
CA VAL A 41 12.52 6.67 -22.35
C VAL A 41 13.05 7.98 -22.92
N GLU A 42 12.54 8.41 -24.06
CA GLU A 42 13.01 9.60 -24.78
C GLU A 42 12.65 10.91 -24.07
N THR A 43 11.46 10.98 -23.46
CA THR A 43 10.98 12.20 -22.79
C THR A 43 11.23 12.22 -21.29
N ASP A 44 11.13 11.07 -20.62
CA ASP A 44 11.12 10.97 -19.16
C ASP A 44 12.26 10.08 -18.61
N GLY A 45 13.02 9.40 -19.47
CA GLY A 45 14.11 8.50 -19.08
C GLY A 45 13.67 7.11 -18.62
N TYR A 46 12.38 6.78 -18.67
CA TYR A 46 11.84 5.45 -18.37
C TYR A 46 10.41 5.24 -18.91
N ASN A 47 10.03 3.97 -19.09
CA ASN A 47 8.67 3.61 -19.50
C ASN A 47 7.74 3.44 -18.29
N ALA A 48 6.64 4.20 -18.28
CA ALA A 48 5.61 4.12 -17.25
C ALA A 48 4.28 4.69 -17.73
N ILE A 49 3.20 4.32 -17.04
CA ILE A 49 1.96 5.09 -17.06
C ILE A 49 1.74 5.78 -15.72
N GLN A 50 1.11 6.94 -15.77
CA GLN A 50 0.50 7.60 -14.63
C GLN A 50 -1.02 7.43 -14.72
N VAL A 51 -1.65 7.10 -13.60
CA VAL A 51 -3.09 6.92 -13.50
C VAL A 51 -3.71 7.73 -12.37
N THR A 52 -4.99 8.01 -12.50
CA THR A 52 -5.84 8.58 -11.46
C THR A 52 -7.10 7.73 -11.26
N THR A 53 -7.70 7.80 -10.07
CA THR A 53 -8.94 7.08 -9.74
C THR A 53 -9.81 7.90 -8.79
N GLY A 54 -11.10 7.58 -8.74
CA GLY A 54 -12.10 8.29 -7.93
C GLY A 54 -12.31 9.74 -8.36
N SER A 55 -12.89 10.55 -7.48
CA SER A 55 -13.19 11.95 -7.76
C SER A 55 -12.60 12.90 -6.72
N LYS A 56 -12.28 14.12 -7.14
CA LYS A 56 -11.85 15.23 -6.28
C LYS A 56 -12.77 16.42 -6.52
N LYS A 57 -13.24 17.07 -5.44
CA LYS A 57 -14.11 18.26 -5.54
C LYS A 57 -13.41 19.34 -6.36
N ALA A 58 -14.11 19.94 -7.33
CA ALA A 58 -13.55 20.96 -8.22
C ALA A 58 -12.88 22.11 -7.46
N SER A 59 -13.47 22.58 -6.35
CA SER A 59 -12.90 23.62 -5.49
C SER A 59 -11.62 23.24 -4.74
N ARG A 60 -11.25 21.95 -4.73
CA ARG A 60 -10.03 21.41 -4.12
C ARG A 60 -8.98 21.02 -5.16
N VAL A 61 -9.29 21.14 -6.45
CA VAL A 61 -8.34 20.91 -7.54
C VAL A 61 -7.60 22.22 -7.80
N THR A 62 -6.27 22.21 -7.65
CA THR A 62 -5.47 23.41 -7.91
C THR A 62 -5.36 23.64 -9.42
N LYS A 63 -5.11 24.89 -9.86
CA LYS A 63 -4.99 25.20 -11.29
C LYS A 63 -3.95 24.34 -12.03
N PRO A 64 -2.75 24.04 -11.46
CA PRO A 64 -1.79 23.13 -12.10
C PRO A 64 -2.32 21.70 -12.23
N GLU A 65 -2.98 21.16 -11.20
CA GLU A 65 -3.61 19.84 -11.27
C GLU A 65 -4.69 19.82 -12.36
N ALA A 66 -5.55 20.84 -12.42
CA ALA A 66 -6.61 20.95 -13.41
C ALA A 66 -6.05 20.99 -14.84
N GLY A 67 -4.99 21.75 -15.09
CA GLY A 67 -4.32 21.80 -16.39
C GLY A 67 -3.74 20.43 -16.80
N HIS A 68 -3.17 19.70 -15.84
CA HIS A 68 -2.64 18.35 -16.09
C HIS A 68 -3.75 17.36 -16.47
N PHE A 69 -4.86 17.35 -15.73
CA PHE A 69 -6.02 16.50 -16.04
C PHE A 69 -6.69 16.89 -17.36
N ALA A 70 -6.79 18.19 -17.66
CA ALA A 70 -7.36 18.70 -18.90
C ALA A 70 -6.54 18.28 -20.13
N LYS A 71 -5.21 18.30 -20.05
CA LYS A 71 -4.32 17.80 -21.12
C LYS A 71 -4.58 16.33 -21.44
N ALA A 72 -4.92 15.55 -20.42
CA ALA A 72 -5.25 14.14 -20.55
C ALA A 72 -6.70 13.86 -20.96
N GLY A 73 -7.58 14.87 -20.93
CA GLY A 73 -9.00 14.71 -21.21
C GLY A 73 -9.76 13.87 -20.17
N VAL A 74 -9.25 13.76 -18.94
CA VAL A 74 -9.86 12.95 -17.87
C VAL A 74 -10.29 13.82 -16.69
N GLU A 75 -11.27 13.36 -15.93
CA GLU A 75 -11.66 14.08 -14.71
C GLU A 75 -10.61 13.97 -13.61
N ALA A 76 -10.58 14.98 -12.74
CA ALA A 76 -9.66 15.01 -11.60
C ALA A 76 -10.00 13.94 -10.56
N GLY A 77 -9.10 12.96 -10.40
CA GLY A 77 -9.21 11.95 -9.35
C GLY A 77 -8.53 12.35 -8.04
N ARG A 78 -8.61 11.45 -7.05
CA ARG A 78 -8.16 11.72 -5.67
C ARG A 78 -6.63 11.72 -5.50
N GLY A 79 -5.89 11.35 -6.53
CA GLY A 79 -4.43 11.32 -6.55
C GLY A 79 -3.87 10.85 -7.88
N LEU A 80 -2.55 10.81 -7.98
CA LEU A 80 -1.80 10.31 -9.13
C LEU A 80 -0.84 9.23 -8.67
N TRP A 81 -0.78 8.12 -9.41
CA TRP A 81 0.13 7.00 -9.14
C TRP A 81 0.78 6.55 -10.43
N GLU A 82 2.00 6.02 -10.32
CA GLU A 82 2.73 5.52 -11.47
C GLU A 82 2.96 4.02 -11.41
N PHE A 83 2.87 3.39 -12.57
CA PHE A 83 3.21 1.99 -12.79
C PHE A 83 4.26 1.90 -13.89
N ARG A 84 5.35 1.18 -13.61
CA ARG A 84 6.39 0.91 -14.60
C ARG A 84 5.85 -0.06 -15.66
N LEU A 85 6.17 0.22 -16.91
CA LEU A 85 5.85 -0.65 -18.04
C LEU A 85 7.07 -1.49 -18.41
N ASN A 86 6.82 -2.73 -18.85
CA ASN A 86 7.83 -3.52 -19.54
C ASN A 86 7.75 -3.25 -21.05
N ASN A 87 8.83 -3.58 -21.77
CA ASN A 87 8.88 -3.41 -23.23
C ASN A 87 7.76 -4.24 -23.89
N GLY A 88 6.80 -3.57 -24.54
CA GLY A 88 5.69 -4.20 -25.27
C GLY A 88 4.29 -3.79 -24.81
N GLU A 89 4.16 -3.18 -23.63
CA GLU A 89 2.88 -2.72 -23.10
C GLU A 89 2.62 -1.26 -23.49
N THR A 90 1.68 -1.02 -24.41
CA THR A 90 1.32 0.32 -24.88
C THR A 90 -0.05 0.73 -24.37
N PHE A 91 -0.12 1.89 -23.73
CA PHE A 91 -1.37 2.51 -23.28
C PHE A 91 -1.51 3.87 -23.93
N THR A 92 -2.76 4.30 -24.08
CA THR A 92 -3.09 5.65 -24.55
C THR A 92 -3.56 6.50 -23.39
N VAL A 93 -3.26 7.79 -23.44
CA VAL A 93 -3.79 8.76 -22.49
C VAL A 93 -5.31 8.79 -22.61
N GLY A 94 -6.01 8.84 -21.47
CA GLY A 94 -7.47 8.78 -21.40
C GLY A 94 -8.07 7.37 -21.33
N SER A 95 -7.26 6.31 -21.56
CA SER A 95 -7.75 4.93 -21.41
C SER A 95 -8.11 4.60 -19.96
N GLU A 96 -9.10 3.72 -19.79
CA GLU A 96 -9.57 3.25 -18.49
C GLU A 96 -9.10 1.82 -18.22
N LEU A 97 -8.45 1.62 -17.07
CA LEU A 97 -8.07 0.30 -16.58
C LEU A 97 -9.08 -0.15 -15.53
N LYS A 98 -9.78 -1.25 -15.81
CA LYS A 98 -10.80 -1.84 -14.94
C LYS A 98 -10.25 -3.02 -14.16
N VAL A 99 -11.04 -3.47 -13.19
CA VAL A 99 -10.70 -4.57 -12.29
C VAL A 99 -10.46 -5.90 -13.02
N ASP A 100 -11.05 -6.08 -14.21
CA ASP A 100 -10.89 -7.26 -15.08
C ASP A 100 -9.45 -7.55 -15.48
N LEU A 101 -8.59 -6.54 -15.43
CA LEU A 101 -7.15 -6.67 -15.69
C LEU A 101 -6.49 -7.68 -14.73
N LEU A 102 -7.09 -7.96 -13.57
CA LEU A 102 -6.60 -8.93 -12.59
C LEU A 102 -7.38 -10.25 -12.58
N ALA A 103 -8.32 -10.48 -13.51
CA ALA A 103 -9.17 -11.69 -13.51
C ALA A 103 -8.35 -13.00 -13.59
N ASP A 104 -7.30 -13.04 -14.40
CA ASP A 104 -6.45 -14.22 -14.57
C ASP A 104 -5.30 -14.32 -13.55
N VAL A 105 -5.20 -13.37 -12.61
CA VAL A 105 -4.09 -13.28 -11.65
C VAL A 105 -4.42 -14.04 -10.38
N LYS A 106 -3.64 -15.08 -10.07
CA LYS A 106 -3.84 -15.90 -8.86
C LYS A 106 -3.34 -15.22 -7.57
N LEU A 107 -2.18 -14.57 -7.65
CA LEU A 107 -1.50 -13.98 -6.50
C LEU A 107 -1.18 -12.50 -6.74
N VAL A 108 -1.40 -11.67 -5.72
CA VAL A 108 -1.19 -10.22 -5.78
C VAL A 108 -0.36 -9.71 -4.61
N ASP A 109 0.41 -8.65 -4.88
CA ASP A 109 1.11 -7.85 -3.88
C ASP A 109 0.31 -6.57 -3.61
N VAL A 110 -0.08 -6.35 -2.35
CA VAL A 110 -0.86 -5.18 -1.95
C VAL A 110 0.00 -4.22 -1.14
N THR A 111 0.15 -3.00 -1.66
CA THR A 111 0.89 -1.93 -1.01
C THR A 111 -0.05 -0.86 -0.46
N GLY A 112 0.19 -0.39 0.75
CA GLY A 112 -0.58 0.69 1.36
C GLY A 112 0.18 1.38 2.48
N THR A 113 -0.40 2.46 3.02
CA THR A 113 0.14 3.15 4.19
C THR A 113 -0.39 2.49 5.47
N SER A 114 0.48 1.97 6.32
CA SER A 114 0.10 1.30 7.56
C SER A 114 -0.57 2.25 8.56
N LYS A 115 -1.39 1.70 9.47
CA LYS A 115 -2.03 2.50 10.53
C LYS A 115 -0.97 3.12 11.46
N GLY A 116 -0.97 4.44 11.61
CA GLY A 116 -0.09 5.15 12.54
C GLY A 116 -0.33 4.76 14.00
N LYS A 117 0.75 4.67 14.77
CA LYS A 117 0.74 4.34 16.21
C LYS A 117 1.37 5.43 17.07
N GLY A 118 1.73 6.57 16.47
CA GLY A 118 2.38 7.69 17.14
C GLY A 118 3.79 7.34 17.63
N PHE A 119 4.23 7.99 18.70
CA PHE A 119 5.50 7.69 19.36
C PHE A 119 5.39 6.37 20.15
N ALA A 120 6.03 5.31 19.65
CA ALA A 120 5.99 3.99 20.25
C ALA A 120 7.29 3.69 21.00
N GLY A 121 7.16 3.15 22.22
CA GLY A 121 8.28 2.63 23.01
C GLY A 121 8.92 1.38 22.38
N THR A 122 10.12 1.02 22.86
CA THR A 122 10.91 -0.10 22.32
C THR A 122 10.21 -1.46 22.42
N VAL A 123 9.45 -1.70 23.49
CA VAL A 123 8.65 -2.92 23.66
C VAL A 123 7.66 -3.08 22.50
N LYS A 124 6.91 -2.03 22.18
CA LYS A 124 5.88 -2.08 21.12
C LYS A 124 6.48 -2.05 19.72
N ARG A 125 7.50 -1.21 19.50
CA ARG A 125 8.08 -0.96 18.17
C ARG A 125 9.00 -2.09 17.70
N TRP A 126 9.71 -2.73 18.63
CA TRP A 126 10.77 -3.69 18.34
C TRP A 126 10.65 -5.00 19.10
N ASN A 127 9.54 -5.23 19.79
CA ASN A 127 9.29 -6.43 20.61
C ASN A 127 10.37 -6.68 21.66
N PHE A 128 10.92 -5.61 22.25
CA PHE A 128 11.85 -5.74 23.38
C PHE A 128 11.12 -6.37 24.57
N ARG A 129 11.82 -7.22 25.32
CA ARG A 129 11.31 -7.77 26.59
C ARG A 129 11.32 -6.67 27.65
N THR A 130 10.36 -6.70 28.56
CA THR A 130 10.40 -5.89 29.78
C THR A 130 11.43 -6.45 30.75
N GLN A 131 11.90 -5.63 31.69
CA GLN A 131 12.64 -6.12 32.85
C GLN A 131 11.66 -6.69 33.89
N ASP A 132 12.19 -7.18 35.01
CA ASP A 132 11.37 -7.64 36.12
C ASP A 132 10.46 -6.53 36.64
N MET A 133 9.21 -6.91 36.94
CA MET A 133 8.20 -5.98 37.43
C MET A 133 8.36 -5.68 38.93
N THR A 134 9.01 -6.56 39.67
CA THR A 134 9.24 -6.47 41.13
C THR A 134 10.73 -6.68 41.44
N HIS A 135 11.07 -7.36 42.54
CA HIS A 135 12.44 -7.74 42.92
C HIS A 135 13.45 -6.58 42.93
N GLY A 136 13.02 -5.41 43.44
CA GLY A 136 13.90 -4.25 43.58
C GLY A 136 14.18 -3.49 42.28
N ASN A 137 13.42 -3.72 41.20
CA ASN A 137 13.54 -2.92 40.00
C ASN A 137 13.18 -1.45 40.28
N SER A 138 14.15 -0.55 40.05
CA SER A 138 13.97 0.89 40.21
C SER A 138 13.73 1.57 38.86
N LEU A 139 12.46 1.91 38.60
CA LEU A 139 12.00 2.74 37.47
C LEU A 139 12.36 2.22 36.05
N SER A 140 12.72 0.93 35.92
CA SER A 140 13.33 0.38 34.70
C SER A 140 12.52 -0.74 34.03
N HIS A 141 11.23 -0.87 34.33
CA HIS A 141 10.41 -1.98 33.82
C HIS A 141 10.30 -2.07 32.29
N ARG A 142 10.20 -0.94 31.58
CA ARG A 142 9.99 -0.89 30.11
C ARG A 142 11.05 -0.09 29.36
N VAL A 143 12.20 0.14 29.98
CA VAL A 143 13.32 0.88 29.39
C VAL A 143 14.08 -0.01 28.39
N PRO A 144 14.85 0.56 27.44
CA PRO A 144 15.57 -0.24 26.43
C PRO A 144 16.72 -1.11 26.96
N GLY A 145 17.11 -0.96 28.22
CA GLY A 145 18.34 -1.54 28.75
C GLY A 145 19.58 -0.88 28.14
N SER A 146 20.68 -1.62 28.02
CA SER A 146 21.91 -1.11 27.42
C SER A 146 21.75 -0.77 25.93
N ILE A 147 22.38 0.33 25.50
CA ILE A 147 22.36 0.81 24.11
C ILE A 147 23.72 0.73 23.40
N GLY A 148 24.77 0.24 24.07
CA GLY A 148 26.12 0.16 23.52
C GLY A 148 27.11 -0.59 24.43
N GLN A 149 28.38 -0.57 24.04
CA GLN A 149 29.50 -1.06 24.85
C GLN A 149 30.21 0.12 25.55
N ASN A 150 31.38 -0.13 26.15
CA ASN A 150 32.15 0.84 26.93
C ASN A 150 33.12 1.67 26.04
N GLN A 151 34.37 1.87 26.47
CA GLN A 151 35.39 2.73 25.82
C GLN A 151 35.53 2.48 24.31
N THR A 152 35.56 1.22 23.89
CA THR A 152 35.54 0.83 22.49
C THR A 152 34.21 0.13 22.22
N PRO A 153 33.32 0.66 21.35
CA PRO A 153 33.55 1.70 20.33
C PRO A 153 33.27 3.14 20.78
N GLY A 154 32.89 3.38 22.04
CA GLY A 154 32.67 4.74 22.57
C GLY A 154 31.53 5.53 21.90
N ARG A 155 30.64 4.84 21.18
CA ARG A 155 29.51 5.43 20.46
C ARG A 155 28.38 4.43 20.23
N VAL A 156 27.17 4.93 20.00
CA VAL A 156 26.02 4.11 19.58
C VAL A 156 26.06 3.92 18.06
N PHE A 157 25.85 2.69 17.58
CA PHE A 157 25.80 2.39 16.16
C PHE A 157 24.55 2.92 15.45
N LYS A 158 24.67 3.26 14.17
CA LYS A 158 23.53 3.63 13.32
C LYS A 158 22.55 2.45 13.20
N GLY A 159 21.25 2.77 13.16
CA GLY A 159 20.20 1.75 13.10
C GLY A 159 19.92 1.03 14.44
N LYS A 160 20.49 1.50 15.56
CA LYS A 160 20.17 0.95 16.89
C LYS A 160 18.67 1.10 17.17
N LYS A 161 18.04 -0.01 17.52
CA LYS A 161 16.61 -0.06 17.85
C LYS A 161 16.32 0.79 19.10
N MET A 162 15.55 1.86 18.90
CA MET A 162 15.11 2.82 19.92
C MET A 162 13.63 3.18 19.74
N ALA A 163 13.06 3.86 20.74
CA ALA A 163 11.70 4.40 20.66
C ALA A 163 11.57 5.43 19.51
N GLY A 164 10.35 5.67 19.06
CA GLY A 164 10.09 6.67 18.00
C GLY A 164 8.80 6.40 17.26
N HIS A 165 8.55 7.15 16.19
CA HIS A 165 7.34 7.02 15.40
C HIS A 165 7.21 5.60 14.81
N MET A 166 6.01 5.00 14.91
CA MET A 166 5.70 3.67 14.38
C MET A 166 4.43 3.71 13.52
N GLY A 167 4.47 3.05 12.36
CA GLY A 167 3.39 3.06 11.38
C GLY A 167 3.37 4.33 10.53
N ALA A 168 2.26 4.56 9.83
CA ALA A 168 2.12 5.62 8.80
C ALA A 168 3.21 5.55 7.72
N GLU A 169 3.70 4.35 7.45
CA GLU A 169 4.76 4.08 6.47
C GLU A 169 4.22 3.17 5.36
N ARG A 170 4.87 3.21 4.20
CA ARG A 170 4.51 2.36 3.06
C ARG A 170 4.92 0.92 3.34
N VAL A 171 3.96 0.00 3.36
CA VAL A 171 4.17 -1.43 3.58
C VAL A 171 3.56 -2.21 2.42
N THR A 172 4.25 -3.25 1.97
CA THR A 172 3.75 -4.20 0.96
C THR A 172 3.57 -5.57 1.60
N THR A 173 2.37 -6.13 1.51
CA THR A 173 2.11 -7.53 1.84
C THR A 173 2.10 -8.32 0.54
N GLN A 174 2.95 -9.33 0.44
CA GLN A 174 3.19 -10.07 -0.80
C GLN A 174 2.42 -11.38 -0.86
N ASN A 175 2.24 -11.90 -2.08
CA ASN A 175 1.69 -13.23 -2.36
C ASN A 175 0.32 -13.48 -1.70
N LEU A 176 -0.56 -12.50 -1.76
CA LEU A 176 -1.93 -12.66 -1.28
C LEU A 176 -2.78 -13.30 -2.38
N GLU A 177 -3.61 -14.27 -2.00
CA GLU A 177 -4.50 -14.98 -2.92
C GLU A 177 -5.67 -14.08 -3.35
N LEU A 178 -5.88 -13.97 -4.65
CA LEU A 178 -7.05 -13.30 -5.20
C LEU A 178 -8.22 -14.28 -5.23
N VAL A 179 -9.19 -14.07 -4.34
CA VAL A 179 -10.31 -15.01 -4.13
C VAL A 179 -11.42 -14.79 -5.14
N ARG A 180 -11.70 -13.53 -5.48
CA ARG A 180 -12.74 -13.19 -6.45
C ARG A 180 -12.50 -11.80 -7.05
N VAL A 181 -12.82 -11.68 -8.33
CA VAL A 181 -12.93 -10.42 -9.06
C VAL A 181 -14.39 -10.23 -9.44
N ASP A 182 -14.96 -9.07 -9.10
CA ASP A 182 -16.33 -8.69 -9.42
C ASP A 182 -16.30 -7.38 -10.22
N ALA A 183 -16.44 -7.51 -11.54
CA ALA A 183 -16.37 -6.43 -12.50
C ALA A 183 -17.53 -5.44 -12.37
N GLU A 184 -18.74 -5.96 -12.15
CA GLU A 184 -19.97 -5.18 -12.08
C GLU A 184 -19.95 -4.24 -10.87
N ARG A 185 -19.41 -4.73 -9.75
CA ARG A 185 -19.31 -3.95 -8.50
C ARG A 185 -17.97 -3.27 -8.32
N ASN A 186 -17.03 -3.45 -9.24
CA ASN A 186 -15.65 -2.94 -9.14
C ASN A 186 -14.94 -3.41 -7.87
N LEU A 187 -15.09 -4.69 -7.48
CA LEU A 187 -14.53 -5.24 -6.24
C LEU A 187 -13.47 -6.31 -6.51
N LEU A 188 -12.40 -6.24 -5.72
CA LEU A 188 -11.43 -7.31 -5.52
C LEU A 188 -11.59 -7.88 -4.11
N LEU A 189 -11.69 -9.21 -4.01
CA LEU A 189 -11.65 -9.91 -2.74
C LEU A 189 -10.32 -10.64 -2.62
N ILE A 190 -9.48 -10.18 -1.70
CA ILE A 190 -8.13 -10.70 -1.49
C ILE A 190 -8.07 -11.39 -0.13
N LYS A 191 -7.54 -12.61 -0.09
CA LYS A 191 -7.40 -13.40 1.13
C LYS A 191 -6.46 -12.72 2.12
N GLY A 192 -6.88 -12.64 3.38
CA GLY A 192 -6.10 -12.08 4.47
C GLY A 192 -6.21 -10.56 4.60
N ALA A 193 -5.35 -9.99 5.45
CA ALA A 193 -5.36 -8.57 5.79
C ALA A 193 -4.34 -7.79 4.95
N VAL A 194 -4.75 -6.61 4.48
CA VAL A 194 -3.86 -5.67 3.76
C VAL A 194 -3.48 -4.47 4.64
N PRO A 195 -2.36 -3.78 4.36
CA PRO A 195 -1.93 -2.60 5.11
C PRO A 195 -2.98 -1.47 5.10
N GLY A 196 -3.01 -0.70 6.19
CA GLY A 196 -3.81 0.53 6.29
C GLY A 196 -5.21 0.40 6.88
N ALA A 197 -5.83 1.56 7.10
CA ALA A 197 -7.19 1.68 7.60
C ALA A 197 -8.23 1.55 6.48
N THR A 198 -9.49 1.33 6.86
CA THR A 198 -10.63 1.46 5.96
C THR A 198 -10.62 2.84 5.29
N ASN A 199 -11.02 2.88 4.02
CA ASN A 199 -10.94 4.02 3.10
C ASN A 199 -9.53 4.46 2.70
N GLY A 200 -8.48 3.75 3.13
CA GLY A 200 -7.11 4.01 2.67
C GLY A 200 -6.91 3.61 1.21
N ASN A 201 -6.11 4.40 0.48
CA ASN A 201 -5.66 4.03 -0.86
C ASN A 201 -4.69 2.85 -0.77
N VAL A 202 -4.88 1.88 -1.66
CA VAL A 202 -4.05 0.69 -1.77
C VAL A 202 -3.68 0.48 -3.24
N ILE A 203 -2.48 -0.01 -3.46
CA ILE A 203 -1.96 -0.33 -4.80
C ILE A 203 -1.88 -1.84 -4.86
N VAL A 204 -2.59 -2.44 -5.81
CA VAL A 204 -2.61 -3.89 -6.05
C VAL A 204 -1.80 -4.15 -7.32
N LYS A 205 -0.82 -5.03 -7.24
CA LYS A 205 -0.04 -5.49 -8.40
C LYS A 205 -0.08 -7.01 -8.46
N PRO A 206 0.09 -7.64 -9.63
CA PRO A 206 0.43 -9.05 -9.69
C PRO A 206 1.66 -9.34 -8.84
N ALA A 207 1.68 -10.51 -8.18
CA ALA A 207 2.76 -10.90 -7.30
C ALA A 207 4.09 -11.01 -8.05
N VAL A 208 5.15 -10.42 -7.51
CA VAL A 208 6.47 -10.43 -8.16
C VAL A 208 7.23 -11.75 -7.97
N LYS A 209 6.81 -12.59 -7.02
CA LYS A 209 7.49 -13.83 -6.64
C LYS A 209 6.77 -15.12 -7.07
N ALA A 210 5.59 -14.98 -7.68
CA ALA A 210 4.73 -16.10 -8.07
C ALA A 210 5.13 -16.67 -9.43
#